data_AF-A0A2M9PAG9-F1
#
_entry.id   AF-A0A2M9PAG9-F1
#
_cell.length_a   1.000
_cell.length_b   1.000
_cell.length_c   1.000
_cell.angle_alpha   90.00
_cell.angle_beta   90.00
_cell.angle_gamma   90.00
#
_symmetry.space_group_name_H-M   'P 1'
#
loop_
_entity.id
_entity.type
_entity.pdbx_description
1 polymer ?
#
loop_
_entity_poly.entity_id
_entity_poly.type
_entity_poly.pdbx_seq_one_letter_code
_entity_poly.pdbx_strand_id
1 'polypeptide(L)'
;MSAFPEEALTRDAFLGGRLRLWQPRVGYRAAIDPILLDLWAETLIATRGARILRLKGLIWATGFETPFVLHGVQHLLDPLVRLKRWTGGDRRSRVVLIARDVPPEALRDSLDLLRLRPGAGA
;
A
#
# COMPACT_ATOMS: atom_id res chain seq x y z
N MET A 1 -6.67 25.61 0.21
CA MET A 1 -6.20 25.74 -1.18
C MET A 1 -5.70 24.36 -1.62
N SER A 2 -6.31 23.75 -2.64
CA SER A 2 -5.98 22.38 -3.09
C SER A 2 -4.55 22.31 -3.64
N ALA A 3 -3.81 21.27 -3.29
CA ALA A 3 -2.45 20.99 -3.79
C ALA A 3 -2.41 20.56 -5.27
N PHE A 4 -3.57 20.42 -5.92
CA PHE A 4 -3.69 20.04 -7.33
C PHE A 4 -4.62 21.00 -8.09
N PRO A 5 -4.28 21.37 -9.34
CA PRO A 5 -5.18 22.09 -10.24
C PRO A 5 -6.41 21.24 -10.56
N GLU A 6 -7.56 21.88 -10.73
CA GLU A 6 -8.87 21.21 -10.78
C GLU A 6 -9.01 20.29 -12.00
N GLU A 7 -8.43 20.69 -13.12
CA GLU A 7 -8.30 19.91 -14.36
C GLU A 7 -7.48 18.61 -14.20
N ALA A 8 -6.67 18.51 -13.14
CA ALA A 8 -5.90 17.32 -12.82
C ALA A 8 -6.66 16.36 -11.89
N LEU A 9 -7.93 16.59 -11.58
CA LEU A 9 -8.77 15.72 -10.73
C LEU A 9 -9.87 15.02 -11.54
N THR A 10 -10.22 13.79 -11.17
CA THR A 10 -11.46 13.11 -11.57
C THR A 10 -12.37 12.94 -10.36
N ARG A 11 -13.68 13.18 -10.56
CA ARG A 11 -14.69 12.94 -9.52
C ARG A 11 -15.15 11.49 -9.59
N ASP A 12 -14.44 10.63 -8.89
CA ASP A 12 -14.64 9.19 -8.95
C ASP A 12 -15.80 8.80 -8.01
N ALA A 13 -16.72 7.99 -8.52
CA ALA A 13 -17.84 7.45 -7.77
C ALA A 13 -17.48 6.10 -7.15
N PHE A 14 -17.68 5.97 -5.84
CA PHE A 14 -17.46 4.78 -5.05
C PHE A 14 -18.77 4.36 -4.38
N LEU A 15 -18.86 3.10 -3.94
CA LEU A 15 -20.02 2.58 -3.20
C LEU A 15 -21.36 2.73 -3.94
N GLY A 16 -21.37 2.44 -5.25
CA GLY A 16 -22.56 2.59 -6.09
C GLY A 16 -23.02 4.05 -6.25
N GLY A 17 -22.10 5.00 -6.12
CA GLY A 17 -22.39 6.44 -6.22
C GLY A 17 -22.70 7.13 -4.89
N ARG A 18 -22.73 6.39 -3.77
CA ARG A 18 -22.96 6.94 -2.42
C ARG A 18 -21.78 7.74 -1.88
N LEU A 19 -20.58 7.53 -2.40
CA LEU A 19 -19.40 8.33 -2.07
C LEU A 19 -18.78 8.85 -3.36
N ARG A 20 -18.47 10.15 -3.43
CA ARG A 20 -17.77 10.75 -4.57
C ARG A 20 -16.55 11.48 -4.05
N LEU A 21 -15.37 11.10 -4.55
CA LEU A 21 -14.11 11.72 -4.16
C LEU A 21 -13.44 12.33 -5.38
N TRP A 22 -12.84 13.50 -5.19
CA TRP A 22 -11.95 14.07 -6.19
C TRP A 22 -10.58 13.43 -6.05
N GLN A 23 -10.13 12.73 -7.08
CA GLN A 23 -8.86 12.01 -7.12
C GLN A 23 -7.96 12.54 -8.23
N PRO A 24 -6.63 12.60 -8.02
CA PRO A 24 -5.70 12.93 -9.08
C PRO A 24 -5.84 12.01 -10.30
N ARG A 25 -5.88 12.62 -11.49
CA ARG A 25 -5.95 11.92 -12.78
C ARG A 25 -4.74 11.02 -13.00
N VAL A 26 -3.59 11.45 -12.50
CA VAL A 26 -2.30 10.77 -12.57
C VAL A 26 -1.69 10.76 -11.18
N GLY A 27 -1.16 9.62 -10.74
CA GLY A 27 -0.61 9.45 -9.40
C GLY A 27 -1.51 8.60 -8.48
N TYR A 28 -1.40 8.86 -7.18
CA TYR A 28 -1.98 8.03 -6.14
C TYR A 28 -3.52 8.09 -6.11
N ARG A 29 -4.18 6.93 -6.18
CA ARG A 29 -5.64 6.77 -6.13
C ARG A 29 -6.02 5.84 -4.98
N ALA A 30 -6.78 6.36 -4.01
CA ALA A 30 -7.30 5.75 -2.75
C ALA A 30 -6.30 4.97 -1.85
N ALA A 31 -6.14 5.49 -0.63
CA ALA A 31 -5.08 5.41 0.40
C ALA A 31 -4.60 4.05 0.97
N ILE A 32 -3.30 3.77 0.89
CA ILE A 32 -2.55 2.85 1.74
C ILE A 32 -1.91 3.75 2.78
N ASP A 33 -2.33 3.56 4.02
CA ASP A 33 -1.74 4.19 5.18
C ASP A 33 -0.41 3.49 5.50
N PRO A 34 0.71 4.22 5.73
CA PRO A 34 1.99 3.60 6.05
C PRO A 34 1.96 2.73 7.32
N ILE A 35 1.16 3.10 8.33
CA ILE A 35 1.03 2.35 9.58
C ILE A 35 0.31 1.03 9.30
N LEU A 36 -0.75 1.06 8.51
CA LEU A 36 -1.46 -0.17 8.11
C LEU A 36 -0.59 -1.05 7.20
N LEU A 37 0.26 -0.45 6.35
CA LEU A 37 1.22 -1.18 5.54
C LEU A 37 2.23 -1.94 6.39
N ASP A 38 2.79 -1.28 7.41
CA ASP A 38 3.76 -1.87 8.33
C ASP A 38 3.11 -3.01 9.13
N LEU A 39 1.94 -2.75 9.72
CA LEU A 39 1.17 -3.75 10.47
C LEU A 39 0.80 -4.97 9.62
N TRP A 40 0.38 -4.76 8.37
CA TRP A 40 0.10 -5.85 7.44
C TRP A 40 1.35 -6.70 7.21
N ALA A 41 2.49 -6.07 6.94
CA ALA A 41 3.73 -6.77 6.67
C ALA A 41 4.21 -7.58 7.88
N GLU A 42 4.18 -6.98 9.08
CA GLU A 42 4.51 -7.65 10.33
C GLU A 42 3.60 -8.85 10.57
N THR A 43 2.27 -8.67 10.43
CA THR A 43 1.29 -9.74 10.61
C THR A 43 1.52 -10.88 9.62
N LEU A 44 1.79 -10.54 8.36
CA LEU A 44 2.04 -11.50 7.31
C LEU A 44 3.29 -12.36 7.61
N ILE A 45 4.38 -11.72 8.04
CA ILE A 45 5.64 -12.39 8.38
C ILE A 45 5.52 -13.18 9.70
N ALA A 46 4.86 -12.65 10.72
CA ALA A 46 4.66 -13.34 11.99
C ALA A 46 3.80 -14.61 11.83
N THR A 47 2.73 -14.53 11.04
CA THR A 47 1.79 -15.65 10.89
C THR A 47 2.21 -16.67 9.83
N ARG A 48 3.00 -16.26 8.84
CA ARG A 48 3.30 -17.07 7.65
C ARG A 48 4.78 -17.06 7.25
N GLY A 49 5.67 -16.49 8.07
CA GLY A 49 7.10 -16.33 7.74
C GLY A 49 7.81 -17.62 7.32
N ALA A 50 7.48 -18.76 7.93
CA ALA A 50 8.08 -20.05 7.58
C ALA A 50 7.76 -20.48 6.13
N ARG A 51 6.66 -19.96 5.57
CA ARG A 51 6.19 -20.23 4.21
C ARG A 51 6.49 -19.09 3.24
N ILE A 52 6.84 -17.90 3.72
CA ILE A 52 7.17 -16.74 2.88
C ILE A 52 8.68 -16.73 2.64
N LEU A 53 9.10 -17.07 1.42
CA LEU A 53 10.52 -17.12 1.09
C LEU A 53 11.09 -15.72 0.83
N ARG A 54 10.30 -14.83 0.22
CA ARG A 54 10.70 -13.46 -0.04
C ARG A 54 9.51 -12.52 -0.19
N LEU A 55 9.63 -11.34 0.39
CA LEU A 55 8.71 -10.22 0.21
C LEU A 55 9.53 -9.01 -0.24
N LYS A 56 9.12 -8.40 -1.34
CA LYS A 56 9.68 -7.14 -1.84
C LYS A 56 8.54 -6.22 -2.23
N GLY A 57 8.64 -4.95 -1.88
CA GLY A 57 7.65 -3.96 -2.26
C GLY A 57 8.25 -2.59 -2.52
N LEU A 58 7.63 -1.89 -3.46
CA LEU A 58 7.77 -0.46 -3.66
C LEU A 58 6.36 0.11 -3.55
N ILE A 59 6.03 0.78 -2.46
CA ILE A 59 4.66 1.17 -2.13
C ILE A 59 4.55 2.68 -2.02
N TRP A 60 3.61 3.26 -2.76
CA TRP A 60 3.20 4.64 -2.57
C TRP A 60 2.19 4.71 -1.43
N ALA A 61 2.48 5.55 -0.44
CA ALA A 61 1.61 5.77 0.71
C ALA A 61 1.09 7.20 0.74
N THR A 62 -0.04 7.39 1.43
CA THR A 62 -0.74 8.67 1.49
C THR A 62 0.12 9.74 2.18
N GLY A 63 0.20 10.93 1.58
CA GLY A 63 0.96 12.06 2.13
C GLY A 63 2.47 12.04 1.83
N PHE A 64 2.95 11.10 1.00
CA PHE A 64 4.37 11.01 0.65
C PHE A 64 4.65 11.13 -0.85
N GLU A 65 5.71 11.88 -1.17
CA GLU A 65 6.17 12.10 -2.54
C GLU A 65 7.18 11.08 -3.06
N THR A 66 7.61 10.17 -2.19
CA THR A 66 8.50 9.07 -2.54
C THR A 66 7.96 7.76 -1.97
N PRO A 67 8.21 6.62 -2.64
CA PRO A 67 7.66 5.36 -2.20
C PRO A 67 8.44 4.80 -1.00
N PHE A 68 7.79 3.92 -0.27
CA PHE A 68 8.38 3.07 0.74
C PHE A 68 8.88 1.77 0.13
N VAL A 69 10.01 1.30 0.65
CA VAL A 69 10.59 0.00 0.33
C VAL A 69 10.19 -0.97 1.42
N LEU A 70 9.62 -2.09 0.99
CA LEU A 70 9.30 -3.22 1.84
C LEU A 70 10.24 -4.38 1.49
N HIS A 71 10.83 -5.00 2.51
CA HIS A 71 11.68 -6.17 2.31
C HIS A 71 11.53 -7.14 3.48
N GLY A 72 11.08 -8.36 3.18
CA GLY A 72 11.13 -9.49 4.11
C GLY A 72 11.76 -10.74 3.50
N VAL A 73 12.34 -11.58 4.35
CA VAL A 73 12.88 -12.92 4.04
C VAL A 73 12.50 -13.84 5.19
N GLN A 74 11.65 -14.83 4.92
CA GLN A 74 11.14 -15.74 5.95
C GLN A 74 10.55 -14.98 7.14
N HIS A 75 11.17 -15.08 8.31
CA HIS A 75 10.72 -14.45 9.54
C HIS A 75 11.32 -13.05 9.78
N LEU A 76 12.21 -12.61 8.89
CA LEU A 76 12.88 -11.32 8.99
C LEU A 76 12.14 -10.30 8.12
N LEU A 77 11.80 -9.17 8.72
CA LEU A 77 11.25 -8.00 8.06
C LEU A 77 12.19 -6.84 8.34
N ASP A 78 12.69 -6.19 7.29
CA ASP A 78 13.41 -4.93 7.42
C ASP A 78 12.40 -3.81 7.74
N PRO A 79 12.82 -2.78 8.49
CA PRO A 79 11.96 -1.62 8.74
C PRO A 79 11.41 -1.03 7.43
N LEU A 80 10.18 -0.52 7.47
CA LEU A 80 9.59 0.17 6.33
C LEU A 80 10.34 1.49 6.06
N VAL A 81 11.17 1.52 5.03
CA VAL A 81 12.02 2.69 4.72
C VAL A 81 11.46 3.48 3.55
N ARG A 82 11.25 4.78 3.76
CA ARG A 82 10.93 5.71 2.66
C ARG A 82 12.18 6.04 1.85
N LEU A 83 12.08 5.97 0.52
CA LEU A 83 13.17 6.41 -0.34
C LEU A 83 13.38 7.93 -0.21
N LYS A 84 14.65 8.36 -0.15
CA LYS A 84 14.99 9.79 -0.14
C LYS A 84 14.66 10.47 -1.47
N ARG A 85 14.75 9.73 -2.58
CA ARG A 85 14.49 10.22 -3.93
C ARG A 85 13.94 9.09 -4.80
N TRP A 86 13.05 9.44 -5.73
CA TRP A 86 12.55 8.55 -6.77
C TRP A 86 12.97 9.06 -8.15
N THR A 87 13.38 8.13 -9.03
CA THR A 87 13.83 8.44 -10.39
C THR A 87 13.07 7.65 -11.47
N GLY A 88 12.06 6.86 -11.07
CA GLY A 88 11.27 6.06 -12.01
C GLY A 88 10.16 6.87 -12.68
N GLY A 89 9.73 6.41 -13.85
CA GLY A 89 8.76 7.11 -14.71
C GLY A 89 7.30 6.96 -14.31
N ASP A 90 6.98 6.20 -13.26
CA ASP A 90 5.61 6.08 -12.77
C ASP A 90 5.52 6.10 -11.25
N ARG A 91 4.27 6.25 -10.78
CA ARG A 91 3.89 6.16 -9.37
C ARG A 91 3.03 4.93 -9.09
N ARG A 92 3.48 3.76 -9.54
CA ARG A 92 2.77 2.49 -9.33
C ARG A 92 3.37 1.68 -8.18
N SER A 93 2.52 1.27 -7.24
CA SER A 93 2.93 0.34 -6.17
C SER A 93 3.11 -1.06 -6.74
N ARG A 94 4.14 -1.77 -6.31
CA ARG A 94 4.50 -3.11 -6.78
C ARG A 94 4.89 -3.97 -5.58
N VAL A 95 4.42 -5.21 -5.56
CA VAL A 95 4.81 -6.21 -4.56
C VAL A 95 5.16 -7.51 -5.27
N VAL A 96 6.25 -8.12 -4.84
CA VAL A 96 6.64 -9.48 -5.18
C VAL A 96 6.65 -10.28 -3.89
N LEU A 97 5.81 -11.31 -3.84
CA LEU A 97 5.76 -12.26 -2.75
C LEU A 97 6.02 -13.65 -3.32
N ILE A 98 7.05 -14.30 -2.77
CA ILE A 98 7.41 -15.67 -3.10
C ILE A 98 7.11 -16.50 -1.86
N ALA A 99 6.21 -17.47 -1.98
CA ALA A 99 5.81 -18.33 -0.88
C ALA A 99 5.67 -19.78 -1.33
N ARG A 100 5.66 -20.69 -0.35
CA ARG A 100 5.46 -22.12 -0.49
C ARG A 100 4.18 -22.52 0.25
N ASP A 101 3.34 -23.34 -0.39
CA ASP A 101 2.15 -23.92 0.23
C ASP A 101 1.24 -22.88 0.92
N VAL A 102 1.18 -21.68 0.34
CA VAL A 102 0.25 -20.61 0.74
C VAL A 102 -0.79 -20.45 -0.37
N PRO A 103 -2.08 -20.69 -0.08
CA PRO A 103 -3.15 -20.43 -1.04
C PRO A 103 -3.17 -18.95 -1.44
N PRO A 104 -3.31 -18.63 -2.75
CA PRO A 104 -3.41 -17.24 -3.22
C PRO A 104 -4.53 -16.44 -2.53
N GLU A 105 -5.63 -17.09 -2.16
CA GLU A 105 -6.78 -16.50 -1.47
C GLU A 105 -6.36 -15.96 -0.11
N ALA A 106 -5.62 -16.75 0.68
CA ALA A 106 -5.13 -16.33 1.99
C ALA A 106 -4.20 -15.10 1.90
N LEU A 107 -3.47 -14.94 0.80
CA LEU A 107 -2.66 -13.75 0.54
C LEU A 107 -3.53 -12.55 0.16
N ARG A 108 -4.54 -12.75 -0.69
CA ARG A 108 -5.49 -11.71 -1.09
C ARG A 108 -6.27 -11.19 0.12
N ASP A 109 -6.78 -12.09 0.95
CA ASP A 109 -7.54 -11.76 2.16
C ASP A 109 -6.68 -10.96 3.15
N SER A 110 -5.38 -11.25 3.24
CA SER A 110 -4.48 -10.47 4.10
C SER A 110 -4.44 -8.99 3.72
N LEU A 111 -4.65 -8.65 2.45
CA LEU A 111 -4.63 -7.26 1.96
C LEU A 111 -5.85 -6.45 2.42
N ASP A 112 -6.89 -7.10 2.95
CA ASP A 112 -8.06 -6.39 3.47
C ASP A 112 -7.72 -5.47 4.65
N LEU A 113 -6.65 -5.78 5.40
CA LEU A 113 -6.11 -4.89 6.44
C LEU A 113 -5.76 -3.50 5.86
N LEU A 114 -5.21 -3.46 4.64
CA LEU A 114 -4.81 -2.22 3.98
C LEU A 114 -6.00 -1.38 3.51
N ARG A 115 -7.22 -1.94 3.55
CA ARG A 115 -8.46 -1.23 3.21
C ARG A 115 -9.10 -0.57 4.42
N LEU A 116 -8.62 -0.87 5.63
CA LEU A 116 -9.11 -0.24 6.85
C LEU A 116 -8.85 1.26 6.77
N ARG A 117 -9.80 2.04 7.30
CA ARG A 117 -9.56 3.46 7.57
C ARG A 117 -9.11 3.55 9.02
N PRO A 118 -7.97 4.20 9.31
CA PRO A 118 -7.74 4.64 10.68
C PRO A 118 -8.97 5.45 11.11
N GLY A 119 -9.52 5.13 12.29
CA GLY A 119 -10.65 5.88 12.82
C GLY A 119 -10.31 7.36 12.82
N ALA A 120 -11.20 8.19 12.27
CA ALA A 120 -11.15 9.63 12.49
C ALA A 120 -11.42 9.85 13.99
N GLY A 121 -10.35 9.92 14.79
CA GLY A 121 -10.40 10.04 16.23
C GLY A 121 -9.61 11.26 16.69
N ALA A 122 -10.36 12.28 17.11
CA ALA A 122 -10.01 13.56 17.75
C ALA A 122 -9.23 14.58 16.92
#